data_AF-A0A1I6YZV5-F1
#
_entry.id   AF-A0A1I6YZV5-F1
#
_cell.length_a   1.000
_cell.length_b   1.000
_cell.length_c   1.000
_cell.angle_alpha   90.00
_cell.angle_beta   90.00
_cell.angle_gamma   90.00
#
_symmetry.space_group_name_H-M   'P 1'
#
loop_
_entity.id
_entity.type
_entity.pdbx_description
1 polymer ?
#
loop_
_entity_poly.entity_id
_entity_poly.type
_entity_poly.pdbx_seq_one_letter_code
_entity_poly.pdbx_strand_id
1 'polypeptide(L)' 'MTLTGQFTVLDFEQVRSIVYSELHDGAVYIQDEEQVDSYTMAAESLQRVALGPEQSRDLIEDMLKA' A
#
# COMPACT_ATOMS: atom_id res chain seq x y z
N MET A 1 15.51 10.50 0.49
CA MET A 1 14.86 9.67 1.53
C MET A 1 14.07 8.59 0.81
N THR A 2 14.65 7.42 0.67
CA THR A 2 14.02 6.26 0.01
C THR A 2 13.04 5.63 1.01
N LEU A 3 11.74 5.89 0.85
CA LEU A 3 10.70 5.13 1.53
C LEU A 3 10.46 3.84 0.73
N THR A 4 11.47 2.97 0.64
CA THR A 4 11.33 1.64 0.01
C THR A 4 10.93 0.64 1.08
N GLY A 5 9.71 0.79 1.60
CA GLY A 5 9.07 -0.20 2.43
C GLY A 5 7.65 -0.38 1.91
N GLN A 6 7.33 -1.57 1.43
CA GLN A 6 5.94 -1.94 1.21
C GLN A 6 5.23 -1.83 2.56
N PHE A 7 4.11 -1.12 2.59
CA PHE A 7 3.24 -1.06 3.77
C PHE A 7 1.87 -1.59 3.43
N THR A 8 1.11 -1.97 4.45
CA THR A 8 -0.27 -2.41 4.33
C THR A 8 -1.07 -1.80 5.46
N VAL A 9 -2.16 -1.10 5.12
CA VAL A 9 -3.17 -0.71 6.10
C VAL A 9 -4.04 -1.93 6.35
N LEU A 10 -3.98 -2.44 7.57
CA LEU A 10 -4.82 -3.54 8.04
C LEU A 10 -6.08 -2.93 8.65
N ASP A 11 -7.14 -2.92 7.87
CA ASP A 11 -8.44 -2.41 8.27
C ASP A 11 -9.31 -3.53 8.85
N PHE A 12 -9.98 -3.26 9.97
CA PHE A 12 -10.76 -4.25 10.71
C PHE A 12 -12.13 -3.70 11.05
N GLU A 13 -13.18 -4.51 10.91
CA GLU A 13 -14.56 -4.08 11.15
C GLU A 13 -14.84 -3.72 12.62
N GLN A 14 -14.16 -4.37 13.57
CA GLN A 14 -14.49 -4.34 15.00
C GLN A 14 -13.39 -3.73 15.88
N VAL A 15 -12.22 -3.44 15.32
CA VAL A 15 -11.07 -2.88 16.05
C VAL A 15 -10.39 -1.80 15.23
N ARG A 16 -9.53 -1.01 15.86
CA ARG A 16 -8.80 0.06 15.19
C ARG A 16 -7.87 -0.52 14.12
N SER A 17 -7.85 0.15 12.97
CA SER A 17 -6.91 -0.15 11.88
C SER A 17 -5.48 0.09 12.34
N ILE A 18 -4.54 -0.68 11.80
CA ILE A 18 -3.11 -0.56 12.07
C ILE A 18 -2.33 -0.60 10.77
N VAL A 19 -1.11 -0.09 10.76
CA VAL A 19 -0.22 -0.21 9.60
C VAL A 19 0.82 -1.27 9.85
N TYR A 20 0.96 -2.18 8.90
CA TYR A 20 2.08 -3.10 8.78
C TYR A 20 3.12 -2.49 7.83
N SER A 21 4.38 -2.47 8.25
CA SER A 21 5.50 -2.06 7.40
C SER A 21 6.57 -3.14 7.41
N GLU A 22 6.85 -3.72 6.24
CA GLU A 22 7.91 -4.72 6.06
C GLU A 22 9.29 -4.04 6.07
N LEU A 23 10.22 -4.61 6.83
CA LEU A 23 11.63 -4.23 6.85
C LEU A 23 12.48 -5.42 6.42
N HIS A 24 13.71 -5.16 5.99
CA HIS A 24 14.61 -6.22 5.51
C HIS A 24 14.85 -7.34 6.55
N ASP A 25 14.83 -7.02 7.86
CA ASP A 25 15.09 -7.98 8.95
C ASP A 25 13.96 -7.97 9.99
N GLY A 26 12.72 -7.68 9.57
CA GLY A 26 11.57 -7.70 10.47
C GLY A 26 10.39 -6.88 9.98
N ALA A 27 9.55 -6.45 10.92
CA ALA A 27 8.37 -5.65 10.61
C ALA A 27 8.04 -4.68 11.74
N VAL A 28 7.32 -3.61 11.39
CA VAL A 28 6.78 -2.63 12.34
C VAL A 28 5.27 -2.61 12.24
N TYR A 29 4.62 -2.61 13.40
CA TYR A 29 3.18 -2.41 13.54
C TYR A 29 2.94 -1.03 14.14
N ILE A 30 2.29 -0.15 13.38
CA ILE A 30 1.97 1.22 13.81
C ILE A 30 0.50 1.25 14.23
N GLN A 31 0.26 1.66 15.48
CA GLN A 31 -1.09 1.76 16.08
C GLN A 31 -1.47 3.19 16.47
N ASP A 32 -0.54 4.12 16.34
CA ASP A 32 -0.76 5.53 16.61
C ASP A 32 -1.71 6.10 15.55
N GLU A 33 -2.81 6.69 16.00
CA GLU A 33 -3.97 7.03 15.17
C GLU A 33 -3.62 8.05 14.08
N GLU A 34 -2.87 9.10 14.43
CA GLU A 34 -2.43 10.13 13.47
C GLU A 34 -1.52 9.54 12.38
N GLN A 35 -0.65 8.60 12.75
CA GLN A 35 0.19 7.91 11.78
C GLN A 35 -0.64 6.97 10.90
N VAL A 36 -1.56 6.19 11.46
CA VAL A 36 -2.45 5.30 10.69
C VAL A 36 -3.26 6.10 9.66
N ASP A 37 -3.79 7.26 10.04
CA ASP A 37 -4.51 8.15 9.12
C ASP A 37 -3.64 8.61 7.95
N SER A 38 -2.40 9.03 8.24
CA SER A 38 -1.44 9.45 7.21
C SER A 38 -1.13 8.34 6.20
N TYR A 39 -0.91 7.11 6.67
CA TYR A 39 -0.69 5.95 5.80
C TYR A 39 -1.96 5.56 5.02
N THR A 40 -3.14 5.72 5.61
CA THR A 40 -4.42 5.48 4.94
C THR A 40 -4.63 6.45 3.78
N MET A 41 -4.39 7.75 4.00
CA MET A 41 -4.45 8.76 2.94
C MET A 41 -3.45 8.48 1.81
N ALA A 42 -2.26 7.99 2.15
CA ALA A 42 -1.27 7.59 1.15
C ALA A 42 -1.75 6.39 0.32
N ALA A 43 -2.30 5.36 0.98
CA ALA A 43 -2.85 4.18 0.30
C ALA A 43 -4.01 4.55 -0.65
N GLU A 44 -4.96 5.36 -0.19
CA GLU A 44 -6.07 5.85 -1.02
C GLU A 44 -5.58 6.66 -2.22
N SER A 45 -4.55 7.49 -2.02
CA SER A 45 -3.97 8.30 -3.10
C SER A 45 -3.28 7.45 -4.15
N LEU A 46 -2.57 6.39 -3.73
CA LEU A 46 -1.98 5.40 -4.65
C LEU A 46 -3.06 4.62 -5.40
N GLN A 47 -4.11 4.18 -4.71
CA GLN A 47 -5.23 3.46 -5.32
C GLN A 47 -5.93 4.30 -6.39
N ARG A 48 -6.08 5.61 -6.16
CA ARG A 48 -6.76 6.53 -7.09
C ARG A 48 -6.07 6.62 -8.46
N VAL A 49 -4.75 6.47 -8.49
CA VAL A 49 -3.95 6.56 -9.73
C VAL A 49 -3.52 5.20 -10.25
N ALA A 50 -3.86 4.12 -9.54
CA ALA A 50 -3.54 2.76 -9.96
C ALA A 50 -4.33 2.39 -11.23
N LEU A 51 -3.69 1.59 -12.09
CA LEU A 51 -4.34 1.07 -13.28
C LEU A 51 -5.49 0.13 -12.90
N GLY A 52 -6.60 0.23 -13.63
CA GLY A 52 -7.67 -0.76 -13.55
C GLY A 52 -7.22 -2.13 -14.08
N PRO A 53 -8.03 -3.19 -13.89
CA PRO A 53 -7.67 -4.55 -14.32
C PRO A 53 -7.35 -4.68 -15.81
N GLU A 54 -8.17 -4.05 -16.68
CA GLU A 54 -7.95 -4.10 -18.14
C GLU A 54 -6.69 -3.33 -18.54
N GLN A 55 -6.51 -2.12 -18.03
CA GLN A 55 -5.31 -1.31 -18.28
C GLN A 55 -4.03 -2.00 -17.79
N SER A 56 -4.12 -2.71 -16.67
CA SER A 56 -3.01 -3.52 -16.13
C SER A 56 -2.68 -4.69 -17.05
N ARG A 57 -3.69 -5.42 -17.55
CA ARG A 57 -3.49 -6.49 -18.53
C ARG A 57 -2.81 -5.98 -19.79
N ASP A 58 -3.33 -4.89 -20.37
CA ASP A 58 -2.83 -4.33 -21.62
C ASP A 58 -1.35 -3.91 -21.47
N LEU A 59 -1.01 -3.25 -20.35
CA LEU A 59 0.38 -2.92 -20.03
C LEU A 59 1.29 -4.17 -19.93
N ILE A 60 0.85 -5.22 -19.24
CA ILE A 60 1.62 -6.46 -19.11
C ILE A 60 1.82 -7.13 -20.48
N GLU A 61 0.78 -7.17 -21.31
CA GLU A 61 0.88 -7.73 -22.67
C GLU A 61 1.88 -6.96 -23.53
N ASP A 62 1.90 -5.63 -23.44
CA ASP A 62 2.83 -4.78 -24.17
C ASP A 62 4.28 -5.00 -23.70
N MET A 63 4.51 -5.19 -22.40
CA MET A 63 5.82 -5.49 -21.84
C MET A 63 6.37 -6.86 -22.28
N LEU A 64 5.51 -7.85 -22.56
CA LEU A 64 5.93 -9.18 -23.02
C LEU A 64 6.27 -9.22 -24.52
N LYS A 65 5.81 -8.24 -25.31
CA LYS A 65 6.06 -8.14 -26.75
C LYS A 65 7.34 -7.35 -27.08
N ALA A 66 7.90 -6.66 -26.09
CA ALA A 66 9.15 -5.90 -26.18
C ALA A 66 10.39 -6.80 -26.00
#